data_AF-A0A2D9K0U2-F1
#
_entry.id   AF-A0A2D9K0U2-F1
#
_cell.length_a   1.000
_cell.length_b   1.000
_cell.length_c   1.000
_cell.angle_alpha   90.00
_cell.angle_beta   90.00
_cell.angle_gamma   90.00
#
_symmetry.space_group_name_H-M   'P 1'
#
loop_
_entity.id
_entity.type
_entity.pdbx_description
1 polymer ?
#
loop_
_entity_poly.entity_id
_entity_poly.type
_entity_poly.pdbx_seq_one_letter_code
_entity_poly.pdbx_strand_id
1 'polypeptide(L)'
;MMTENNSIDDSMVEVRCYFVRHKNALAVRANFSQIYMDHYIHLLENQIKTDQLNDQNLKDALAGCALHLASRPWDEVSAWTIHFSNPLINIFVTGNSNERNLIGRIFTEGIKDDQKNLFIAQINNFPKEPRRSVIEFDPENSIFKIIENYYLQSEQRLGRFFKYSEEEFVFISAQPDCDEEWLTSLSDSDIKKLDSDEELSLLEKRFYRYHCGCSKERILRALRSASREEVFGDKESISIECPRCAKSIPLNIKEFDEMKKDT
;
A
#
# COMPACT_ATOMS: atom_id res chain seq x y z
N MET A 1 -12.54 -36.23 12.58
CA MET A 1 -12.67 -35.57 11.27
C MET A 1 -12.93 -34.11 11.54
N MET A 2 -12.13 -33.24 10.93
CA MET A 2 -12.26 -31.78 10.83
C MET A 2 -12.09 -30.95 12.11
N THR A 3 -10.95 -30.26 12.19
CA THR A 3 -10.88 -28.80 12.37
C THR A 3 -9.52 -28.33 11.83
N GLU A 4 -9.32 -28.45 10.51
CA GLU A 4 -8.38 -27.58 9.82
C GLU A 4 -9.14 -26.30 9.47
N ASN A 5 -9.01 -25.27 10.29
CA ASN A 5 -9.46 -23.92 9.90
C ASN A 5 -8.71 -22.78 10.62
N ASN A 6 -7.45 -23.02 11.03
CA ASN A 6 -6.65 -22.03 11.76
C ASN A 6 -5.49 -21.43 10.96
N SER A 7 -5.32 -21.72 9.67
CA SER A 7 -4.09 -21.33 8.94
C SER A 7 -4.16 -20.03 8.14
N ILE A 8 -5.34 -19.45 7.91
CA ILE A 8 -5.48 -18.22 7.11
C ILE A 8 -5.41 -16.95 7.98
N ASP A 9 -5.85 -17.03 9.23
CA ASP A 9 -5.96 -15.87 10.14
C ASP A 9 -4.60 -15.44 10.73
N ASP A 10 -3.68 -16.39 10.95
CA ASP A 10 -2.35 -16.12 11.50
C ASP A 10 -1.43 -15.31 10.55
N SER A 11 -1.81 -15.14 9.28
CA SER A 11 -1.03 -14.39 8.27
C SER A 11 -1.47 -12.93 8.09
N MET A 12 -2.53 -12.50 8.78
CA MET A 12 -3.07 -11.15 8.61
C MET A 12 -2.60 -10.20 9.70
N VAL A 13 -2.29 -8.97 9.32
CA VAL A 13 -2.08 -7.88 10.26
C VAL A 13 -3.41 -7.27 10.65
N GLU A 14 -3.69 -7.28 11.96
CA GLU A 14 -4.82 -6.56 12.57
C GLU A 14 -4.48 -5.08 12.70
N VAL A 15 -5.28 -4.23 12.05
CA VAL A 15 -5.23 -2.78 12.17
C VAL A 15 -6.43 -2.32 12.99
N ARG A 16 -6.15 -1.67 14.12
CA ARG A 16 -7.19 -1.22 15.06
C ARG A 16 -7.47 0.26 14.91
N CYS A 17 -8.74 0.63 14.80
CA CYS A 17 -9.19 2.01 14.66
C CYS A 17 -9.87 2.47 15.95
N TYR A 18 -9.37 3.54 16.53
CA TYR A 18 -9.84 4.13 17.78
C TYR A 18 -10.28 5.57 17.56
N PHE A 19 -11.38 5.96 18.18
CA PHE A 19 -11.71 7.35 18.38
C PHE A 19 -11.05 7.83 19.67
N VAL A 20 -10.24 8.90 19.57
CA VAL A 20 -9.66 9.59 20.73
C VAL A 20 -10.68 10.60 21.22
N ARG A 21 -11.35 10.30 22.33
CA ARG A 21 -12.41 11.15 22.86
C ARG A 21 -11.85 12.46 23.36
N HIS A 22 -12.69 13.50 23.34
CA HIS A 22 -12.35 14.89 23.72
C HIS A 22 -11.32 15.58 22.82
N LYS A 23 -10.53 14.83 22.05
CA LYS A 23 -9.60 15.33 21.03
C LYS A 23 -10.17 15.33 19.63
N ASN A 24 -11.29 14.63 19.42
CA ASN A 24 -11.94 14.44 18.11
C ASN A 24 -10.93 14.04 17.03
N ALA A 25 -10.20 12.96 17.30
CA ALA A 25 -9.22 12.40 16.39
C ALA A 25 -9.46 10.91 16.17
N LEU A 26 -9.08 10.41 14.99
CA LEU A 26 -9.08 8.99 14.67
C LEU A 26 -7.65 8.49 14.74
N ALA A 27 -7.37 7.59 15.68
CA ALA A 27 -6.09 6.91 15.84
C ALA A 27 -6.18 5.49 15.28
N VAL A 28 -5.29 5.17 14.35
CA VAL A 28 -5.19 3.85 13.71
C VAL A 28 -3.82 3.28 14.00
N ARG A 29 -3.74 2.04 14.47
CA ARG A 29 -2.46 1.41 14.84
C ARG A 29 -2.38 -0.05 14.46
N ALA A 30 -1.17 -0.49 14.14
CA ALA A 30 -0.88 -1.88 13.80
C ALA A 30 0.62 -2.20 13.91
N ASN A 31 0.92 -3.48 14.12
CA ASN A 31 2.24 -4.06 13.97
C ASN A 31 2.33 -4.73 12.59
N PHE A 32 3.37 -4.39 11.81
CA PHE A 32 3.54 -4.81 10.42
C PHE A 32 4.53 -5.95 10.20
N SER A 33 5.05 -6.57 11.26
CA SER A 33 6.05 -7.65 11.17
C SER A 33 5.63 -8.75 10.20
N GLN A 34 4.36 -9.16 10.23
CA GLN A 34 3.83 -10.20 9.35
C GLN A 34 3.81 -9.77 7.87
N ILE A 35 3.37 -8.54 7.57
CA ILE A 35 3.39 -7.99 6.19
C ILE A 35 4.83 -7.94 5.66
N TYR A 36 5.78 -7.52 6.49
CA TYR A 36 7.18 -7.42 6.09
C TYR A 36 7.81 -8.78 5.87
N MET A 37 7.50 -9.76 6.71
CA MET A 37 7.94 -11.15 6.52
C MET A 37 7.39 -11.72 5.20
N ASP A 38 6.08 -11.57 4.94
CA ASP A 38 5.46 -12.05 3.71
C ASP A 38 6.03 -11.33 2.47
N HIS A 39 6.33 -10.04 2.59
CA HIS A 39 7.03 -9.28 1.55
C HIS A 39 8.40 -9.89 1.23
N TYR A 40 9.21 -10.20 2.25
CA TYR A 40 10.52 -10.81 2.04
C TYR A 40 10.44 -12.22 1.47
N ILE A 41 9.50 -13.04 1.92
CA ILE A 41 9.26 -14.36 1.34
C ILE A 41 8.94 -14.20 -0.16
N HIS A 42 8.07 -13.26 -0.52
CA HIS A 42 7.75 -12.97 -1.91
C HIS A 42 8.98 -12.52 -2.71
N LEU A 43 9.83 -11.63 -2.17
CA LEU A 43 11.07 -11.22 -2.84
C LEU A 43 12.00 -12.41 -3.09
N LEU A 44 12.18 -13.28 -2.09
CA LEU A 44 13.03 -14.47 -2.17
C LEU A 44 12.51 -15.46 -3.21
N GLU A 45 11.21 -15.78 -3.18
CA GLU A 45 10.57 -16.70 -4.14
C GLU A 45 10.71 -16.22 -5.59
N ASN A 46 10.76 -14.91 -5.80
CA ASN A 46 10.87 -14.30 -7.12
C ASN A 46 12.28 -13.80 -7.45
N GLN A 47 13.27 -14.07 -6.59
CA GLN A 47 14.67 -13.66 -6.75
C GLN A 47 14.84 -12.15 -6.99
N ILE A 48 13.96 -11.35 -6.40
CA ILE A 48 13.99 -9.88 -6.51
C ILE A 48 14.96 -9.36 -5.45
N LYS A 49 15.85 -8.47 -5.87
CA LYS A 49 16.79 -7.79 -4.97
C LYS A 49 16.42 -6.32 -4.85
N THR A 50 16.49 -5.84 -3.62
CA THR A 50 16.25 -4.43 -3.27
C THR A 50 17.40 -3.99 -2.38
N ASP A 51 17.91 -2.77 -2.57
CA ASP A 51 18.83 -2.17 -1.60
C ASP A 51 18.09 -1.79 -0.31
N GLN A 52 18.85 -1.61 0.77
CA GLN A 52 18.30 -1.42 2.11
C GLN A 52 17.46 -0.14 2.25
N LEU A 53 17.83 0.95 1.57
CA LEU A 53 17.10 2.21 1.67
C LEU A 53 15.74 2.09 0.97
N ASN A 54 15.74 1.55 -0.25
CA ASN A 54 14.53 1.32 -1.01
C ASN A 54 13.61 0.31 -0.32
N ASP A 55 14.16 -0.75 0.27
CA ASP A 55 13.41 -1.72 1.06
C ASP A 55 12.70 -1.05 2.25
N GLN A 56 13.41 -0.22 3.02
CA GLN A 56 12.82 0.53 4.13
C GLN A 56 11.73 1.49 3.65
N ASN A 57 11.96 2.22 2.56
CA ASN A 57 10.97 3.14 2.01
C ASN A 57 9.70 2.40 1.55
N LEU A 58 9.83 1.21 0.96
CA LEU A 58 8.68 0.40 0.58
C LEU A 58 7.92 -0.11 1.81
N LYS A 59 8.62 -0.56 2.86
CA LYS A 59 8.00 -0.96 4.13
C LYS A 59 7.19 0.17 4.75
N ASP A 60 7.77 1.36 4.85
CA ASP A 60 7.09 2.54 5.38
C ASP A 60 5.88 2.92 4.52
N ALA A 61 5.99 2.80 3.18
CA ALA A 61 4.87 3.04 2.27
C ALA A 61 3.75 2.01 2.44
N LEU A 62 4.08 0.74 2.67
CA LEU A 62 3.10 -0.32 2.96
C LEU A 62 2.37 -0.04 4.27
N ALA A 63 3.10 0.24 5.36
CA ALA A 63 2.50 0.59 6.64
C ALA A 63 1.62 1.83 6.55
N GLY A 64 2.13 2.89 5.91
CA GLY A 64 1.39 4.12 5.67
C GLY A 64 0.09 3.89 4.88
N CYS A 65 0.15 3.06 3.83
CA CYS A 65 -1.01 2.74 3.00
C CYS A 65 -2.05 1.92 3.78
N ALA A 66 -1.63 0.94 4.57
CA ALA A 66 -2.54 0.14 5.39
C ALA A 66 -3.24 0.99 6.47
N LEU A 67 -2.50 1.85 7.17
CA LEU A 67 -3.06 2.75 8.17
C LEU A 67 -4.00 3.78 7.54
N HIS A 68 -3.64 4.31 6.35
CA HIS A 68 -4.52 5.16 5.57
C HIS A 68 -5.80 4.43 5.21
N LEU A 69 -5.72 3.27 4.56
CA LEU A 69 -6.89 2.47 4.16
C LEU A 69 -7.83 2.22 5.33
N ALA A 70 -7.30 1.88 6.51
CA ALA A 70 -8.10 1.67 7.71
C ALA A 70 -8.77 2.94 8.25
N SER A 71 -8.22 4.12 7.97
CA SER A 71 -8.86 5.42 8.27
C SER A 71 -9.91 5.87 7.25
N ARG A 72 -10.08 5.14 6.14
CA ARG A 72 -10.95 5.47 5.00
C ARG A 72 -12.19 4.57 4.91
N PRO A 73 -13.23 4.94 4.14
CA PRO A 73 -14.35 4.03 3.83
C PRO A 73 -13.89 2.66 3.31
N TRP A 74 -14.70 1.62 3.56
CA TRP A 74 -14.35 0.23 3.24
C TRP A 74 -14.21 -0.06 1.75
N ASP A 75 -14.99 0.65 0.93
CA ASP A 75 -15.05 0.50 -0.52
C ASP A 75 -13.95 1.27 -1.27
N GLU A 76 -13.08 2.00 -0.56
CA GLU A 76 -11.95 2.69 -1.20
C GLU A 76 -10.82 1.70 -1.52
N VAL A 77 -10.40 1.71 -2.79
CA VAL A 77 -9.10 1.17 -3.21
C VAL A 77 -8.14 2.33 -3.34
N SER A 78 -7.02 2.27 -2.62
CA SER A 78 -5.96 3.27 -2.72
C SER A 78 -4.77 2.69 -3.46
N ALA A 79 -4.23 3.47 -4.40
CA ALA A 79 -2.98 3.20 -5.09
C ALA A 79 -2.12 4.45 -5.04
N TRP A 80 -0.91 4.32 -4.53
CA TRP A 80 0.04 5.41 -4.40
C TRP A 80 1.28 5.13 -5.23
N THR A 81 1.76 6.16 -5.91
CA THR A 81 3.08 6.18 -6.55
C THR A 81 3.88 7.33 -5.94
N ILE A 82 5.01 7.00 -5.32
CA ILE A 82 5.97 7.95 -4.78
C ILE A 82 7.14 8.01 -5.76
N HIS A 83 7.19 9.07 -6.55
CA HIS A 83 8.20 9.30 -7.57
C HIS A 83 9.33 10.16 -7.01
N PHE A 84 10.55 9.68 -7.10
CA PHE A 84 11.77 10.44 -6.83
C PHE A 84 12.49 10.70 -8.15
N SER A 85 12.92 11.95 -8.34
CA SER A 85 13.70 12.39 -9.50
C SER A 85 15.19 12.06 -9.38
N ASN A 86 15.72 11.97 -8.15
CA ASN A 86 17.12 11.63 -7.91
C ASN A 86 17.33 10.93 -6.54
N PRO A 87 17.77 9.66 -6.50
CA PRO A 87 17.88 8.75 -7.65
C PRO A 87 16.51 8.50 -8.28
N LEU A 88 16.50 8.16 -9.57
CA LEU A 88 15.25 7.96 -10.31
C LEU A 88 14.58 6.64 -9.89
N ILE A 89 13.61 6.72 -8.98
CA ILE A 89 12.89 5.58 -8.42
C ILE A 89 11.39 5.86 -8.31
N ASN A 90 10.58 4.81 -8.47
CA ASN A 90 9.14 4.85 -8.15
C ASN A 90 8.83 3.79 -7.11
N ILE A 91 8.17 4.18 -6.02
CA ILE A 91 7.60 3.26 -5.05
C ILE A 91 6.11 3.22 -5.28
N PHE A 92 5.60 2.05 -5.66
CA PHE A 92 4.18 1.82 -5.85
C PHE A 92 3.64 0.97 -4.71
N VAL A 93 2.56 1.41 -4.08
CA VAL A 93 1.81 0.61 -3.10
C VAL A 93 0.32 0.70 -3.38
N THR A 94 -0.40 -0.39 -3.16
CA THR A 94 -1.85 -0.39 -3.29
C THR A 94 -2.49 -1.40 -2.36
N GLY A 95 -3.74 -1.14 -1.97
CA GLY A 95 -4.51 -2.07 -1.17
C GLY A 95 -5.99 -1.74 -1.15
N ASN A 96 -6.75 -2.65 -0.55
CA ASN A 96 -8.20 -2.59 -0.44
C ASN A 96 -8.64 -3.27 0.87
N SER A 97 -9.51 -2.61 1.63
CA SER A 97 -10.07 -3.16 2.87
C SER A 97 -11.03 -4.34 2.64
N ASN A 98 -11.78 -4.35 1.53
CA ASN A 98 -12.68 -5.44 1.17
C ASN A 98 -11.93 -6.72 0.76
N GLU A 99 -10.91 -6.60 -0.08
CA GLU A 99 -10.07 -7.75 -0.49
C GLU A 99 -9.02 -8.10 0.56
N ARG A 100 -8.88 -7.28 1.61
CA ARG A 100 -7.91 -7.42 2.69
C ARG A 100 -6.48 -7.56 2.17
N ASN A 101 -6.17 -6.90 1.06
CA ASN A 101 -4.88 -7.01 0.42
C ASN A 101 -4.09 -5.71 0.53
N LEU A 102 -2.79 -5.90 0.60
CA LEU A 102 -1.78 -4.86 0.51
C LEU A 102 -0.65 -5.40 -0.35
N ILE A 103 -0.12 -4.59 -1.26
CA ILE A 103 1.01 -4.98 -2.10
C ILE A 103 1.81 -3.75 -2.49
N GLY A 104 3.09 -3.93 -2.76
CA GLY A 104 3.90 -2.88 -3.33
C GLY A 104 5.07 -3.39 -4.15
N ARG A 105 5.65 -2.49 -4.94
CA ARG A 105 6.78 -2.73 -5.82
C ARG A 105 7.61 -1.46 -5.93
N ILE A 106 8.92 -1.65 -6.05
CA ILE A 106 9.86 -0.60 -6.42
C ILE A 106 10.21 -0.76 -7.88
N PHE A 107 10.28 0.37 -8.58
CA PHE A 107 10.82 0.46 -9.91
C PHE A 107 12.11 1.28 -9.85
N THR A 108 13.10 0.82 -10.59
CA THR A 108 14.41 1.48 -10.77
C THR A 108 14.76 1.61 -12.27
N GLU A 109 13.91 1.07 -13.15
CA GLU A 109 14.09 1.04 -14.59
C GLU A 109 12.82 1.53 -15.30
N GLY A 110 12.97 2.11 -16.49
CA GLY A 110 11.83 2.55 -17.30
C GLY A 110 11.03 3.71 -16.69
N ILE A 111 11.65 4.48 -15.79
CA ILE A 111 11.03 5.64 -15.13
C ILE A 111 11.28 6.89 -15.96
N LYS A 112 10.27 7.75 -16.06
CA LYS A 112 10.40 9.08 -16.65
C LYS A 112 10.93 10.04 -15.59
N ASP A 113 11.92 10.84 -15.94
CA ASP A 113 12.40 11.93 -15.09
C ASP A 113 11.52 13.16 -15.29
N ASP A 114 10.60 13.40 -14.35
CA ASP A 114 9.73 14.57 -14.34
C ASP A 114 10.41 15.79 -13.67
N GLN A 115 11.69 15.69 -13.29
CA GLN A 115 12.48 16.71 -12.57
C GLN A 115 11.90 17.16 -11.23
N LYS A 116 10.92 16.42 -10.72
CA LYS A 116 10.17 16.71 -9.50
C LYS A 116 9.93 15.44 -8.72
N ASN A 117 9.89 15.56 -7.39
CA ASN A 117 9.48 14.45 -6.54
C ASN A 117 7.98 14.55 -6.29
N LEU A 118 7.22 13.51 -6.65
CA LEU A 118 5.77 13.55 -6.72
C LEU A 118 5.16 12.41 -5.91
N PHE A 119 4.23 12.75 -5.02
CA PHE A 119 3.35 11.77 -4.39
C PHE A 119 2.02 11.80 -5.13
N ILE A 120 1.70 10.69 -5.82
CA ILE A 120 0.51 10.53 -6.63
C ILE A 120 -0.42 9.55 -5.92
N ALA A 121 -1.56 10.04 -5.44
CA ALA A 121 -2.60 9.20 -4.85
C ALA A 121 -3.74 9.00 -5.84
N GLN A 122 -4.11 7.74 -6.09
CA GLN A 122 -5.28 7.36 -6.86
C GLN A 122 -6.25 6.61 -5.95
N ILE A 123 -7.50 7.07 -5.94
CA ILE A 123 -8.59 6.50 -5.14
C ILE A 123 -9.67 6.02 -6.10
N ASN A 124 -9.95 4.72 -6.05
CA ASN A 124 -11.01 4.09 -6.83
C ASN A 124 -12.11 3.58 -5.89
N ASN A 125 -13.32 4.12 -6.05
CA ASN A 125 -14.50 3.69 -5.30
C ASN A 125 -15.59 3.39 -6.32
N PHE A 126 -15.58 2.20 -6.93
CA PHE A 126 -16.59 1.85 -7.94
C PHE A 126 -18.00 1.93 -7.33
N PRO A 127 -18.99 2.59 -7.97
CA PRO A 127 -19.03 3.01 -9.38
C PRO A 127 -18.57 4.46 -9.66
N LYS A 128 -18.00 5.17 -8.68
CA LYS A 128 -17.54 6.55 -8.87
C LYS A 128 -16.29 6.59 -9.74
N GLU A 129 -16.14 7.69 -10.47
CA GLU A 129 -14.94 7.97 -11.25
C GLU A 129 -13.68 7.97 -10.35
N PRO A 130 -12.57 7.36 -10.83
CA PRO A 130 -11.27 7.44 -10.17
C PRO A 130 -10.89 8.88 -9.84
N ARG A 131 -10.51 9.12 -8.58
CA ARG A 131 -9.95 10.41 -8.16
C ARG A 131 -8.43 10.30 -8.13
N ARG A 132 -7.76 11.36 -8.58
CA ARG A 132 -6.30 11.46 -8.55
C ARG A 132 -5.90 12.77 -7.88
N SER A 133 -4.99 12.68 -6.92
CA SER A 133 -4.29 13.84 -6.36
C SER A 133 -2.79 13.70 -6.58
N VAL A 134 -2.11 14.84 -6.70
CA VAL A 134 -0.66 14.92 -6.88
C VAL A 134 -0.14 16.06 -6.03
N ILE A 135 0.87 15.77 -5.20
CA ILE A 135 1.61 16.80 -4.47
C ILE A 135 3.11 16.67 -4.77
N GLU A 136 3.81 17.79 -4.70
CA GLU A 136 5.28 17.82 -4.68
C GLU A 136 5.77 17.67 -3.24
N PHE A 137 6.92 17.01 -3.05
CA PHE A 137 7.51 16.83 -1.73
C PHE A 137 9.04 17.06 -1.74
N ASP A 138 9.59 17.41 -0.57
CA ASP A 138 11.03 17.49 -0.35
C ASP A 138 11.63 16.06 -0.27
N PRO A 139 12.63 15.71 -1.09
CA PRO A 139 13.23 14.37 -1.11
C PRO A 139 13.93 13.98 0.19
N GLU A 140 14.23 14.92 1.09
CA GLU A 140 14.79 14.64 2.42
C GLU A 140 13.73 14.12 3.40
N ASN A 141 12.44 14.26 3.08
CA ASN A 141 11.36 13.77 3.91
C ASN A 141 11.33 12.24 3.96
N SER A 142 11.05 11.69 5.15
CA SER A 142 10.66 10.29 5.28
C SER A 142 9.35 10.01 4.54
N ILE A 143 9.09 8.75 4.21
CA ILE A 143 7.84 8.32 3.56
C ILE A 143 6.62 8.75 4.38
N PHE A 144 6.66 8.57 5.70
CA PHE A 144 5.60 9.04 6.58
C PHE A 144 5.39 10.54 6.46
N LYS A 145 6.45 11.34 6.45
CA LYS A 145 6.35 12.80 6.30
C LYS A 145 5.78 13.22 4.95
N ILE A 146 6.12 12.50 3.87
CA ILE A 146 5.52 12.71 2.54
C ILE A 146 4.00 12.45 2.59
N ILE A 147 3.57 11.39 3.27
CA ILE A 147 2.13 11.08 3.44
C ILE A 147 1.45 12.16 4.31
N GLU A 148 2.09 12.66 5.38
CA GLU A 148 1.55 13.78 6.17
C GLU A 148 1.34 15.04 5.30
N ASN A 149 2.30 15.37 4.42
CA ASN A 149 2.16 16.49 3.49
C ASN A 149 0.97 16.28 2.54
N TYR A 150 0.72 15.04 2.11
CA TYR A 150 -0.46 14.69 1.32
C TYR A 150 -1.75 14.93 2.11
N TYR A 151 -1.80 14.54 3.39
CA TYR A 151 -2.96 14.81 4.24
C TYR A 151 -3.24 16.31 4.38
N LEU A 152 -2.19 17.10 4.60
CA LEU A 152 -2.31 18.54 4.75
C LEU A 152 -2.78 19.23 3.45
N GLN A 153 -2.18 18.88 2.30
CA GLN A 153 -2.45 19.58 1.03
C GLN A 153 -3.69 19.05 0.29
N SER A 154 -3.90 17.72 0.27
CA SER A 154 -4.94 17.08 -0.55
C SER A 154 -6.17 16.69 0.25
N GLU A 155 -5.99 16.01 1.40
CA GLU A 155 -7.12 15.67 2.28
C GLU A 155 -7.59 16.87 3.12
N GLN A 156 -6.81 17.95 3.13
CA GLN A 156 -7.07 19.22 3.84
C GLN A 156 -7.40 19.00 5.31
N ARG A 157 -6.67 18.08 5.96
CA ARG A 157 -6.77 17.81 7.38
C ARG A 157 -5.43 17.37 7.95
N LEU A 158 -5.20 17.69 9.22
CA LEU A 158 -4.00 17.24 9.91
C LEU A 158 -3.99 15.71 10.05
N GLY A 159 -2.93 15.09 9.56
CA GLY A 159 -2.64 13.67 9.73
C GLY A 159 -1.19 13.52 10.13
N ARG A 160 -0.90 12.72 11.15
CA ARG A 160 0.45 12.51 11.67
C ARG A 160 0.73 11.03 11.91
N PHE A 161 1.94 10.63 11.57
CA PHE A 161 2.45 9.28 11.81
C PHE A 161 3.45 9.29 12.96
N PHE A 162 3.42 8.23 13.73
CA PHE A 162 4.25 8.06 14.90
C PHE A 162 4.79 6.64 14.99
N LYS A 163 6.02 6.53 15.47
CA LYS A 163 6.68 5.25 15.70
C LYS A 163 6.41 4.79 17.13
N TYR A 164 5.67 3.69 17.29
CA TYR A 164 5.46 3.07 18.60
C TYR A 164 6.61 2.12 18.95
N SER A 165 6.99 1.26 18.00
CA SER A 165 8.16 0.38 18.07
C SER A 165 8.80 0.23 16.68
N GLU A 166 9.70 -0.73 16.47
CA GLU A 166 10.43 -0.88 15.19
C GLU A 166 9.50 -1.07 13.98
N GLU A 167 8.46 -1.90 14.13
CA GLU A 167 7.52 -2.27 13.07
C GLU A 167 6.07 -1.98 13.46
N GLU A 168 5.87 -1.20 14.52
CA GLU A 168 4.55 -0.79 14.99
C GLU A 168 4.41 0.73 14.89
N PHE A 169 3.35 1.15 14.18
CA PHE A 169 3.12 2.55 13.86
C PHE A 169 1.69 2.95 14.22
N VAL A 170 1.55 4.23 14.56
CA VAL A 170 0.26 4.86 14.82
C VAL A 170 0.08 6.02 13.84
N PHE A 171 -1.06 6.05 13.18
CA PHE A 171 -1.51 7.17 12.36
C PHE A 171 -2.68 7.84 13.06
N ILE A 172 -2.58 9.14 13.31
CA ILE A 172 -3.67 9.93 13.89
C ILE A 172 -4.11 11.00 12.89
N SER A 173 -5.40 11.03 12.57
CA SER A 173 -6.01 12.04 11.70
C SER A 173 -7.06 12.85 12.42
N ALA A 174 -7.05 14.15 12.20
CA ALA A 174 -8.06 15.07 12.66
C ALA A 174 -9.44 14.69 12.08
N GLN A 175 -10.44 14.68 12.95
CA GLN A 175 -11.85 14.68 12.58
C GLN A 175 -12.40 16.12 12.73
N PRO A 176 -13.64 16.41 12.33
CA PRO A 176 -14.25 17.69 12.61
C PRO A 176 -14.13 18.04 14.10
N ASP A 177 -13.81 19.31 14.39
CA ASP A 177 -13.59 19.85 15.74
C ASP A 177 -12.43 19.20 16.51
N CYS A 178 -11.39 18.73 15.80
CA CYS A 178 -10.17 18.20 16.41
C CYS A 178 -9.42 19.26 17.23
N ASP A 179 -8.88 18.82 18.36
CA ASP A 179 -7.84 19.56 19.10
C ASP A 179 -6.51 19.43 18.32
N GLU A 180 -6.35 20.29 17.30
CA GLU A 180 -5.17 20.27 16.42
C GLU A 180 -3.88 20.72 17.13
N GLU A 181 -3.98 21.54 18.17
CA GLU A 181 -2.82 21.92 19.00
C GLU A 181 -2.28 20.70 19.74
N TRP A 182 -3.16 19.90 20.35
CA TRP A 182 -2.79 18.60 20.93
C TRP A 182 -2.16 17.70 19.87
N LEU A 183 -2.83 17.49 18.73
CA LEU A 183 -2.33 16.58 17.70
C LEU A 183 -0.96 17.03 17.17
N THR A 184 -0.71 18.33 17.03
CA THR A 184 0.57 18.89 16.60
C THR A 184 1.67 18.75 17.66
N SER A 185 1.30 18.77 18.94
CA SER A 185 2.26 18.66 20.06
C SER A 185 2.80 17.26 20.29
N LEU A 186 2.08 16.21 19.85
CA LEU A 186 2.45 14.82 20.10
C LEU A 186 3.83 14.45 19.52
N SER A 187 4.53 13.58 20.25
CA SER A 187 5.79 12.93 19.88
C SER A 187 5.66 11.40 19.91
N ASP A 188 6.63 10.69 19.35
CA ASP A 188 6.70 9.22 19.43
C ASP A 188 6.68 8.70 20.89
N SER A 189 7.23 9.46 21.84
CA SER A 189 7.18 9.10 23.26
C SER A 189 5.79 9.24 23.88
N ASP A 190 5.00 10.20 23.44
CA ASP A 190 3.64 10.41 23.95
C ASP A 190 2.71 9.31 23.47
N ILE A 191 2.90 8.83 22.24
CA ILE A 191 2.10 7.73 21.67
C ILE A 191 2.23 6.43 22.48
N LYS A 192 3.36 6.20 23.15
CA LYS A 192 3.54 5.04 24.05
C LYS A 192 2.64 5.09 25.29
N LYS A 193 2.09 6.26 25.62
CA LYS A 193 1.21 6.50 26.76
C LYS A 193 -0.21 6.89 26.33
N LEU A 194 -0.52 6.82 25.04
CA LEU A 194 -1.82 7.26 24.51
C LEU A 194 -3.00 6.56 25.20
N ASP A 195 -2.87 5.27 25.52
CA ASP A 195 -3.92 4.50 26.21
C ASP A 195 -4.12 4.89 27.68
N SER A 196 -3.12 5.50 28.33
CA SER A 196 -3.23 5.99 29.71
C SER A 196 -3.63 7.45 29.80
N ASP A 197 -3.18 8.24 28.83
CA ASP A 197 -3.30 9.70 28.86
C ASP A 197 -4.61 10.17 28.21
N GLU A 198 -5.20 9.37 27.31
CA GLU A 198 -6.43 9.70 26.59
C GLU A 198 -7.49 8.59 26.68
N GLU A 199 -8.77 8.96 26.58
CA GLU A 199 -9.87 7.98 26.51
C GLU A 199 -10.07 7.48 25.07
N LEU A 200 -9.69 6.23 24.81
CA LEU A 200 -9.83 5.59 23.51
C LEU A 200 -11.07 4.70 23.40
N SER A 201 -11.86 4.89 22.34
CA SER A 201 -12.97 4.01 21.98
C SER A 201 -12.64 3.22 20.72
N LEU A 202 -12.53 1.89 20.83
CA LEU A 202 -12.37 1.03 19.66
C LEU A 202 -13.61 1.14 18.76
N LEU A 203 -13.42 1.56 17.52
CA LEU A 203 -14.49 1.66 16.52
C LEU A 203 -14.60 0.38 15.71
N GLU A 204 -13.46 -0.08 15.17
CA GLU A 204 -13.41 -1.25 14.30
C GLU A 204 -12.00 -1.85 14.25
N LYS A 205 -11.94 -3.04 13.66
CA LYS A 205 -10.71 -3.75 13.32
C LYS A 205 -10.74 -4.08 11.83
N ARG A 206 -9.62 -3.86 11.16
CA ARG A 206 -9.40 -4.27 9.77
C ARG A 206 -8.23 -5.22 9.69
N PHE A 207 -8.20 -6.03 8.63
CA PHE A 207 -7.20 -7.07 8.45
C PHE A 207 -6.62 -6.95 7.06
N TYR A 208 -5.30 -6.98 6.97
CA TYR A 208 -4.58 -6.91 5.70
C TYR A 208 -3.52 -8.01 5.64
N ARG A 209 -3.32 -8.56 4.43
CA ARG A 209 -2.23 -9.48 4.12
C ARG A 209 -1.45 -8.99 2.90
N TYR A 210 -0.18 -9.36 2.84
CA TYR A 210 0.65 -9.06 1.69
C TYR A 210 0.26 -9.97 0.53
N HIS A 211 -0.54 -9.47 -0.43
CA HIS A 211 -1.12 -10.32 -1.46
C HIS A 211 -1.46 -9.54 -2.73
N CYS A 212 -0.78 -9.85 -3.84
CA CYS A 212 -1.07 -9.21 -5.12
C CYS A 212 -2.34 -9.75 -5.80
N GLY A 213 -2.63 -11.04 -5.66
CA GLY A 213 -3.66 -11.73 -6.46
C GLY A 213 -3.35 -11.79 -7.96
N CYS A 214 -2.10 -11.62 -8.38
CA CYS A 214 -1.71 -11.85 -9.77
C CYS A 214 -1.79 -13.35 -10.12
N SER A 215 -2.29 -13.66 -11.30
CA SER A 215 -2.34 -15.03 -11.82
C SER A 215 -2.12 -15.00 -13.33
N LYS A 216 -1.79 -16.17 -13.90
CA LYS A 216 -1.63 -16.32 -15.36
C LYS A 216 -2.92 -15.93 -16.08
N GLU A 217 -4.06 -16.35 -15.58
CA GLU A 217 -5.39 -16.08 -16.15
C GLU A 217 -5.74 -14.60 -16.10
N ARG A 218 -5.30 -13.87 -15.06
CA ARG A 218 -5.50 -12.41 -14.97
C ARG A 218 -4.64 -11.67 -15.99
N ILE A 219 -3.39 -12.09 -16.18
CA ILE A 219 -2.51 -11.49 -17.19
C ILE A 219 -3.03 -11.78 -18.60
N LEU A 220 -3.37 -13.03 -18.90
CA LEU A 220 -3.96 -13.41 -20.18
C LEU A 220 -5.23 -12.61 -20.47
N ARG A 221 -6.10 -12.42 -19.47
CA ARG A 221 -7.28 -11.55 -19.60
C ARG A 221 -6.94 -10.09 -19.94
N ALA A 222 -5.88 -9.55 -19.36
CA ALA A 222 -5.43 -8.18 -19.66
C ALA A 222 -4.87 -8.04 -21.09
N LEU A 223 -4.36 -9.13 -21.67
CA LEU A 223 -3.80 -9.18 -23.03
C LEU A 223 -4.82 -9.54 -24.11
N ARG A 224 -6.11 -9.65 -23.76
CA ARG A 224 -7.17 -10.10 -24.69
C ARG A 224 -7.21 -9.32 -26.01
N SER A 225 -7.00 -8.01 -25.95
CA SER A 225 -7.04 -7.14 -27.12
C SER A 225 -5.75 -7.14 -27.95
N ALA A 226 -4.64 -7.65 -27.43
CA ALA A 226 -3.36 -7.66 -28.13
C ALA A 226 -3.30 -8.81 -29.15
N SER A 227 -2.58 -8.63 -30.26
CA SER A 227 -2.33 -9.69 -31.24
C SER A 227 -1.28 -10.69 -30.72
N ARG A 228 -1.17 -11.86 -31.37
CA ARG A 228 -0.10 -12.81 -31.02
C ARG A 228 1.26 -12.19 -31.31
N GLU A 229 1.39 -11.53 -32.45
CA GLU A 229 2.63 -10.89 -32.91
C GLU A 229 3.05 -9.76 -31.96
N GLU A 230 2.10 -8.98 -31.41
CA GLU A 230 2.39 -7.92 -30.42
C GLU A 230 2.93 -8.47 -29.11
N VAL A 231 2.40 -9.61 -28.66
CA VAL A 231 2.77 -10.21 -27.36
C VAL A 231 4.06 -11.02 -27.47
N PHE A 232 4.16 -11.88 -28.49
CA PHE A 232 5.19 -12.90 -28.61
C PHE A 232 6.29 -12.57 -29.63
N GLY A 233 6.00 -11.74 -30.63
CA GLY A 233 6.88 -11.58 -31.81
C GLY A 233 7.19 -12.95 -32.43
N ASP A 234 8.48 -13.27 -32.54
CA ASP A 234 8.96 -14.54 -33.08
C ASP A 234 9.16 -15.65 -32.03
N LYS A 235 8.81 -15.41 -30.75
CA LYS A 235 9.07 -16.35 -29.64
C LYS A 235 7.89 -17.26 -29.36
N GLU A 236 8.14 -18.53 -29.03
CA GLU A 236 7.08 -19.46 -28.60
C GLU A 236 6.61 -19.24 -27.15
N SER A 237 7.46 -18.60 -26.34
CA SER A 237 7.18 -18.28 -24.95
C SER A 237 7.87 -16.98 -24.52
N ILE A 238 7.26 -16.31 -23.56
CA ILE A 238 7.76 -15.10 -22.93
C ILE A 238 7.56 -15.19 -21.42
N SER A 239 8.24 -14.34 -20.66
CA SER A 239 7.89 -14.09 -19.26
C SER A 239 7.44 -12.66 -19.10
N ILE A 240 6.30 -12.46 -18.44
CA ILE A 240 5.77 -11.14 -18.11
C ILE A 240 5.85 -10.93 -16.61
N GLU A 241 6.40 -9.81 -16.19
CA GLU A 241 6.40 -9.42 -14.80
C GLU A 241 5.07 -8.76 -14.42
N CYS A 242 4.51 -9.17 -13.28
CA CYS A 242 3.36 -8.46 -12.73
C CYS A 242 3.75 -7.00 -12.38
N PRO A 243 3.04 -5.99 -12.88
CA PRO A 243 3.37 -4.59 -12.60
C PRO A 243 3.19 -4.22 -11.12
N ARG A 244 2.46 -5.01 -10.33
CA ARG A 244 2.19 -4.72 -8.91
C ARG A 244 3.15 -5.38 -7.93
N CYS A 245 3.75 -6.53 -8.27
CA CYS A 245 4.60 -7.29 -7.35
C CYS A 245 5.87 -7.87 -7.99
N ALA A 246 6.12 -7.62 -9.27
CA ALA A 246 7.27 -8.14 -10.04
C ALA A 246 7.36 -9.66 -10.17
N LYS A 247 6.33 -10.43 -9.78
CA LYS A 247 6.29 -11.87 -10.04
C LYS A 247 6.40 -12.14 -11.54
N SER A 248 7.41 -12.92 -11.93
CA SER A 248 7.65 -13.35 -13.30
C SER A 248 6.69 -14.49 -13.65
N ILE A 249 5.85 -14.29 -14.66
CA ILE A 249 4.80 -15.24 -15.06
C ILE A 249 5.10 -15.71 -16.48
N PRO A 250 5.49 -16.99 -16.66
CA PRO A 250 5.74 -17.55 -17.98
C PRO A 250 4.44 -17.76 -18.74
N LEU A 251 4.43 -17.35 -20.01
CA LEU A 251 3.33 -17.51 -20.94
C LEU A 251 3.84 -18.21 -22.21
N ASN A 252 3.01 -19.08 -22.78
CA ASN A 252 3.28 -19.67 -24.09
C ASN A 252 2.13 -19.41 -25.07
N ILE A 253 2.43 -19.54 -26.37
CA ILE A 253 1.46 -19.28 -27.44
C ILE A 253 0.21 -20.15 -27.30
N LYS A 254 0.34 -21.42 -26.91
CA LYS A 254 -0.81 -22.34 -26.79
C LYS A 254 -1.82 -21.83 -25.75
N GLU A 255 -1.34 -21.46 -24.57
CA GLU A 255 -2.17 -20.90 -23.50
C GLU A 255 -2.85 -19.58 -23.91
N PHE A 256 -2.15 -18.74 -24.67
CA PHE A 256 -2.71 -17.48 -25.18
C PHE A 256 -3.81 -17.73 -26.23
N ASP A 257 -3.58 -18.67 -27.14
CA ASP A 257 -4.54 -19.05 -28.18
C ASP A 257 -5.80 -19.70 -27.60
N GLU A 258 -5.64 -20.57 -26.60
CA GLU A 258 -6.75 -21.21 -25.89
C GLU A 258 -7.64 -20.14 -25.23
N MET A 259 -7.03 -19.19 -24.51
CA MET A 259 -7.77 -18.09 -23.89
C MET A 259 -8.55 -17.24 -24.90
N LYS A 260 -8.02 -17.02 -26.11
CA LYS A 260 -8.72 -16.29 -27.17
C LYS A 260 -9.92 -17.03 -27.75
N LYS A 261 -9.94 -18.37 -27.69
CA LYS A 261 -11.08 -19.19 -28.20
C LYS A 261 -12.27 -19.18 -27.24
N ASP A 262 -12.04 -18.96 -25.95
CA ASP A 262 -13.08 -18.91 -24.91
C ASP A 262 -13.75 -17.52 -24.78
N THR A 263 -13.56 -16.64 -25.77
CA THR A 263 -14.09 -15.26 -25.79
C THR A 263 -14.92 -15.02 -27.04
#